data_AF-A0A2U2C3P5-F1
#
_entry.id   AF-A0A2U2C3P5-F1
#
_cell.length_a   1.000
_cell.length_b   1.000
_cell.length_c   1.000
_cell.angle_alpha   90.00
_cell.angle_beta   90.00
_cell.angle_gamma   90.00
#
_symmetry.space_group_name_H-M   'P 1'
#
loop_
_entity.id
_entity.type
_entity.pdbx_description
1 polymer ?
#
loop_
_entity_poly.entity_id
_entity_poly.type
_entity_poly.pdbx_seq_one_letter_code
_entity_poly.pdbx_strand_id
1 'polypeptide(L)'
;MIARVKEIRTKDSLNIVEFDFNNITLKMMSLELNKDITIGKKVELVVKPTNIIISKNFIEDISLSNQTLAKIVDINCGELLCSITLELSNTIFESIITKDSFIRLNLKIDDKVYTLIKASDLSILKVLND
;
A
#
# COMPACT_ATOMS: atom_id res chain seq x y z
N MET A 1 0.13 -8.27 0.86
CA MET A 1 0.04 -8.17 -0.63
C MET A 1 1.11 -9.05 -1.24
N ILE A 2 0.76 -10.08 -2.04
CA ILE A 2 1.76 -10.95 -2.67
C ILE A 2 2.21 -10.33 -4.00
N ALA A 3 3.49 -10.02 -4.12
CA ALA A 3 4.06 -9.34 -5.29
C ALA A 3 5.37 -10.01 -5.75
N ARG A 4 5.84 -9.66 -6.95
CA ARG A 4 7.16 -10.07 -7.46
C ARG A 4 8.09 -8.88 -7.57
N VAL A 5 9.34 -9.04 -7.14
CA VAL A 5 10.38 -8.03 -7.31
C VAL A 5 10.63 -7.81 -8.81
N LYS A 6 10.46 -6.58 -9.27
CA LYS A 6 10.56 -6.19 -10.69
C LYS A 6 11.88 -5.47 -10.99
N GLU A 7 12.27 -4.52 -10.13
CA GLU A 7 13.50 -3.73 -10.28
C GLU A 7 14.09 -3.42 -8.91
N ILE A 8 15.41 -3.39 -8.82
CA ILE A 8 16.13 -2.92 -7.63
C ILE A 8 17.13 -1.86 -8.09
N ARG A 9 17.01 -0.64 -7.54
CA ARG A 9 17.99 0.43 -7.71
C ARG A 9 18.67 0.69 -6.37
N THR A 10 19.98 0.56 -6.34
CA THR A 10 20.78 0.75 -5.13
C THR A 10 21.81 1.86 -5.34
N LYS A 11 21.92 2.75 -4.36
CA LYS A 11 22.99 3.75 -4.28
C LYS A 11 23.43 3.86 -2.83
N ASP A 12 24.70 3.52 -2.59
CA ASP A 12 25.26 3.39 -1.24
C ASP A 12 24.42 2.39 -0.41
N SER A 13 23.86 2.81 0.72
CA SER A 13 22.94 1.98 1.51
C SER A 13 21.49 2.05 1.01
N LEU A 14 21.11 3.09 0.27
CA LEU A 14 19.72 3.32 -0.11
C LEU A 14 19.28 2.42 -1.26
N ASN A 15 18.11 1.81 -1.10
CA ASN A 15 17.46 0.96 -2.09
C ASN A 15 16.09 1.52 -2.44
N ILE A 16 15.78 1.53 -3.73
CA ILE A 16 14.42 1.65 -4.24
C ILE A 16 14.10 0.33 -4.93
N VAL A 17 13.07 -0.35 -4.43
CA VAL A 17 12.61 -1.64 -4.98
C VAL A 17 11.24 -1.43 -5.59
N GLU A 18 11.08 -1.85 -6.83
CA GLU A 18 9.79 -1.88 -7.51
C GLU A 18 9.27 -3.32 -7.56
N PHE A 19 7.97 -3.47 -7.34
CA PHE A 19 7.28 -4.76 -7.35
C PHE A 19 6.14 -4.74 -8.33
N ASP A 20 5.91 -5.87 -8.98
CA ASP A 20 4.68 -6.15 -9.72
C ASP A 20 3.67 -6.83 -8.78
N PHE A 21 2.57 -6.14 -8.52
CA PHE A 21 1.41 -6.61 -7.79
C PHE A 21 0.19 -6.57 -8.71
N ASN A 22 -0.14 -7.69 -9.35
CA ASN A 22 -1.29 -7.79 -10.27
C ASN A 22 -1.29 -6.71 -11.37
N ASN A 23 -0.15 -6.50 -12.04
CA ASN A 23 0.10 -5.45 -13.04
C ASN A 23 0.12 -4.01 -12.48
N ILE A 24 0.05 -3.84 -11.15
CA ILE A 24 0.24 -2.57 -10.47
C ILE A 24 1.68 -2.51 -9.98
N THR A 25 2.40 -1.45 -10.36
CA THR A 25 3.76 -1.22 -9.84
C THR A 25 3.68 -0.61 -8.45
N LEU A 26 4.22 -1.30 -7.45
CA LEU A 26 4.44 -0.77 -6.10
C LEU A 26 5.92 -0.47 -5.90
N LYS A 27 6.23 0.48 -5.03
CA LYS A 27 7.57 0.96 -4.73
C LYS A 27 7.81 0.98 -3.22
N MET A 28 8.94 0.41 -2.83
CA MET A 28 9.49 0.48 -1.48
C MET A 28 10.82 1.22 -1.48
N MET A 29 11.10 1.93 -0.39
CA MET A 29 12.42 2.47 -0.07
C MET A 29 12.98 1.78 1.17
N SER A 30 14.24 1.37 1.17
CA SER A 30 14.90 0.80 2.36
C SER A 30 16.36 1.23 2.48
N LEU A 31 16.87 1.33 3.72
CA LEU A 31 18.27 1.63 4.02
C LEU A 31 19.20 0.42 3.91
N GLU A 32 18.65 -0.78 3.98
CA GLU A 32 19.36 -2.02 3.74
C GLU A 32 18.38 -2.96 3.05
N LEU A 33 18.90 -3.86 2.23
CA LEU A 33 18.09 -4.87 1.55
C LEU A 33 18.76 -6.22 1.77
N ASN A 34 17.97 -7.19 2.25
CA ASN A 34 18.46 -8.55 2.41
C ASN A 34 18.91 -9.08 1.04
N LYS A 35 20.09 -9.72 0.99
CA LYS A 35 20.70 -10.29 -0.23
C LYS A 35 19.81 -11.33 -0.91
N ASP A 36 18.88 -11.94 -0.18
CA ASP A 36 17.93 -12.92 -0.71
C ASP A 36 16.82 -12.26 -1.56
N ILE A 37 16.70 -10.93 -1.53
CA ILE A 37 15.78 -10.15 -2.36
C ILE A 37 16.43 -9.89 -3.71
N THR A 38 16.07 -10.69 -4.71
CA THR A 38 16.53 -10.56 -6.10
C THR A 38 15.35 -10.36 -7.05
N ILE A 39 15.62 -9.82 -8.24
CA ILE A 39 14.62 -9.65 -9.29
C ILE A 39 13.95 -11.01 -9.59
N GLY A 40 12.62 -11.00 -9.72
CA GLY A 40 11.79 -12.18 -9.93
C GLY A 40 11.34 -12.88 -8.64
N LYS A 41 11.96 -12.60 -7.48
CA LYS A 41 11.53 -13.20 -6.21
C LYS A 41 10.11 -12.78 -5.84
N LYS A 42 9.35 -13.76 -5.36
CA LYS A 42 8.02 -13.54 -4.82
C LYS A 42 8.13 -13.16 -3.34
N VAL A 43 7.42 -12.12 -2.96
CA VAL A 43 7.47 -11.56 -1.60
C VAL A 43 6.07 -11.23 -1.13
N GLU A 44 5.89 -11.26 0.19
CA GLU A 44 4.74 -10.67 0.84
C GLU A 44 5.09 -9.26 1.29
N LEU A 45 4.35 -8.27 0.79
CA LEU A 45 4.45 -6.87 1.19
C LEU A 45 3.41 -6.54 2.26
N VAL A 46 3.80 -5.67 3.18
CA VAL A 46 2.98 -5.18 4.28
C VAL A 46 3.14 -3.66 4.42
N VAL A 47 2.08 -3.02 4.91
CA VAL A 47 2.04 -1.62 5.29
C VAL A 47 1.20 -1.53 6.57
N LYS A 48 1.56 -0.63 7.48
CA LYS A 48 0.74 -0.38 8.68
C LYS A 48 -0.56 0.31 8.28
N PRO A 49 -1.74 -0.08 8.83
CA PRO A 49 -3.01 0.54 8.47
C PRO A 49 -3.04 2.07 8.63
N THR A 50 -2.32 2.60 9.62
CA THR A 50 -2.20 4.04 9.87
C THR A 50 -1.41 4.81 8.81
N ASN A 51 -0.69 4.11 7.94
CA ASN A 51 0.16 4.71 6.90
C ASN A 51 -0.49 4.59 5.51
N ILE A 52 -1.75 4.14 5.45
CA ILE A 52 -2.54 4.10 4.22
C ILE A 52 -3.49 5.29 4.22
N ILE A 53 -3.28 6.20 3.27
CA ILE A 53 -4.14 7.37 3.06
C ILE A 53 -5.24 7.03 2.05
N ILE A 54 -6.43 7.60 2.22
CA ILE A 54 -7.56 7.44 1.30
C ILE A 54 -7.85 8.76 0.60
N SER A 55 -8.04 8.70 -0.72
CA SER A 55 -8.57 9.79 -1.54
C SER A 55 -9.73 9.29 -2.40
N LYS A 56 -10.73 10.15 -2.63
CA LYS A 56 -11.82 9.86 -3.59
C LYS A 56 -11.36 9.94 -5.05
N ASN A 57 -10.30 10.68 -5.32
CA ASN A 57 -9.77 10.92 -6.66
C ASN A 57 -8.30 10.52 -6.77
N PHE A 58 -7.87 10.24 -8.00
CA PHE A 58 -6.45 10.17 -8.31
C PHE A 58 -5.83 11.54 -8.05
N ILE A 59 -4.58 11.58 -7.58
CA ILE A 59 -3.91 12.83 -7.26
C ILE A 59 -2.66 12.91 -8.13
N GLU A 60 -2.68 13.84 -9.08
CA GLU A 60 -1.50 14.17 -9.89
C GLU A 60 -0.44 14.89 -9.05
N ASP A 61 0.82 14.78 -9.45
CA ASP A 61 1.96 15.51 -8.87
C ASP A 61 2.12 15.40 -7.34
N ILE A 62 1.96 14.18 -6.81
CA ILE A 62 2.16 13.89 -5.37
C ILE A 62 3.39 13.02 -5.11
N SER A 63 4.01 13.18 -3.94
CA SER A 63 5.21 12.44 -3.52
C SER A 63 4.94 11.01 -3.03
N LEU A 64 3.67 10.58 -2.98
CA LEU A 64 3.28 9.22 -2.60
C LEU A 64 3.39 8.30 -3.81
N SER A 65 4.46 7.51 -3.84
CA SER A 65 4.80 6.68 -5.01
C SER A 65 3.85 5.53 -5.28
N ASN A 66 3.02 5.15 -4.31
CA ASN A 66 2.05 4.09 -4.45
C ASN A 66 0.65 4.70 -4.40
N GLN A 67 -0.06 4.67 -5.52
CA GLN A 67 -1.47 5.04 -5.58
C GLN A 67 -2.25 3.93 -6.28
N THR A 68 -3.19 3.30 -5.57
CA THR A 68 -3.91 2.13 -6.09
C THR A 68 -5.42 2.28 -5.90
N LEU A 69 -6.22 1.83 -6.86
CA LEU A 69 -7.67 1.91 -6.79
C LEU A 69 -8.25 0.69 -6.07
N ALA A 70 -8.74 0.87 -4.86
CA ALA A 70 -9.36 -0.17 -4.04
C ALA A 70 -10.86 0.06 -3.86
N LYS A 71 -11.59 -0.99 -3.52
CA LYS A 71 -13.01 -0.93 -3.17
C LYS A 71 -13.17 -0.99 -1.65
N ILE A 72 -14.01 -0.15 -1.07
CA ILE A 72 -14.40 -0.29 0.34
C ILE A 72 -15.38 -1.45 0.48
N VAL A 73 -15.04 -2.43 1.33
CA VAL A 73 -15.86 -3.63 1.56
C VAL A 73 -16.44 -3.69 2.97
N ASP A 74 -15.82 -3.02 3.93
CA ASP A 74 -16.37 -2.89 5.29
C ASP A 74 -15.91 -1.57 5.93
N ILE A 75 -16.70 -1.05 6.86
CA ILE A 75 -16.43 0.18 7.60
C ILE A 75 -16.81 -0.04 9.07
N ASN A 76 -15.84 0.09 9.96
CA ASN A 76 -16.07 0.12 11.40
C ASN A 76 -15.58 1.45 11.99
N CYS A 77 -16.50 2.24 12.53
CA CYS A 77 -16.18 3.55 13.11
C CYS A 77 -16.49 3.60 14.60
N GLY A 78 -15.48 3.94 15.39
CA GLY A 78 -15.64 4.39 16.76
C GLY A 78 -15.86 5.91 16.85
N GLU A 79 -15.59 6.45 18.03
CA GLU A 79 -15.74 7.88 18.33
C GLU A 79 -14.66 8.74 17.64
N LEU A 80 -13.41 8.29 17.66
CA LEU A 80 -12.27 9.07 17.14
C LEU A 80 -11.75 8.58 15.78
N LEU A 81 -11.81 7.26 15.56
CA LEU A 81 -11.18 6.59 14.42
C LEU A 81 -12.18 5.69 13.69
N CYS A 82 -11.92 5.50 12.40
CA CYS A 82 -12.58 4.50 11.58
C CYS A 82 -11.53 3.55 10.98
N SER A 83 -11.80 2.26 11.10
CA SER A 83 -11.19 1.19 10.32
C SER A 83 -11.96 1.04 9.01
N ILE A 84 -11.28 1.23 7.89
CA ILE A 84 -11.83 1.05 6.55
C ILE A 84 -11.19 -0.19 5.93
N THR A 85 -11.98 -1.23 5.72
CA THR A 85 -11.52 -2.45 5.05
C THR A 85 -11.64 -2.29 3.55
N LEU A 86 -10.52 -2.51 2.87
CA LEU A 86 -10.32 -2.23 1.46
C LEU A 86 -9.95 -3.53 0.73
N GLU A 87 -10.49 -3.68 -0.46
CA GLU A 87 -10.18 -4.79 -1.37
C GLU A 87 -9.48 -4.29 -2.63
N LEU A 88 -8.36 -4.93 -2.95
CA LEU A 88 -7.62 -4.73 -4.20
C LEU A 88 -7.12 -6.08 -4.72
N SER A 89 -7.59 -6.51 -5.89
CA SER A 89 -7.15 -7.74 -6.55
C SER A 89 -7.11 -8.96 -5.62
N ASN A 90 -8.24 -9.24 -4.95
CA ASN A 90 -8.40 -10.31 -3.95
C ASN A 90 -7.51 -10.20 -2.70
N THR A 91 -6.86 -9.04 -2.49
CA THR A 91 -6.15 -8.74 -1.25
C THR A 91 -6.99 -7.79 -0.40
N ILE A 92 -7.23 -8.19 0.85
CA ILE A 92 -7.86 -7.36 1.86
C ILE A 92 -6.78 -6.68 2.70
N PHE A 93 -6.98 -5.40 2.97
CA PHE A 93 -6.16 -4.63 3.89
C PHE A 93 -7.00 -3.53 4.54
N GLU A 94 -6.46 -2.89 5.56
CA GLU A 94 -7.16 -1.91 6.38
C GLU A 94 -6.45 -0.57 6.33
N SER A 95 -7.22 0.51 6.29
CA SER A 95 -6.75 1.87 6.56
C SER A 95 -7.44 2.40 7.81
N ILE A 96 -6.65 2.96 8.73
CA ILE A 96 -7.17 3.63 9.92
C ILE A 96 -7.10 5.14 9.69
N ILE A 97 -8.26 5.79 9.69
CA ILE A 97 -8.39 7.24 9.49
C ILE A 97 -9.20 7.88 10.63
N THR A 98 -9.11 9.20 10.77
CA THR A 98 -9.94 9.92 11.73
C THR A 98 -11.41 9.89 11.32
N LYS A 99 -12.31 9.88 12.31
CA LYS A 99 -13.76 9.98 12.09
C LYS A 99 -14.12 11.21 11.25
N ASP A 100 -13.46 12.34 11.50
CA ASP A 100 -13.64 13.56 10.73
C ASP A 100 -13.25 13.40 9.26
N SER A 101 -12.18 12.66 8.96
CA SER A 101 -11.77 12.37 7.57
C SER A 101 -12.76 11.44 6.88
N PHE A 102 -13.26 10.43 7.59
CA PHE A 102 -14.32 9.56 7.10
C PHE A 102 -15.59 10.35 6.72
N ILE A 103 -16.05 11.23 7.61
CA ILE A 103 -17.24 12.08 7.39
C ILE A 103 -16.98 13.06 6.23
N ARG A 104 -15.85 13.78 6.25
CA ARG A 104 -15.49 14.77 5.22
C ARG A 104 -15.39 14.16 3.83
N LEU A 105 -14.84 12.96 3.71
CA LEU A 105 -14.73 12.23 2.44
C LEU A 105 -16.03 11.54 2.03
N ASN A 106 -17.04 11.49 2.91
CA ASN A 106 -18.33 10.84 2.70
C ASN A 106 -18.15 9.41 2.16
N LEU A 107 -17.30 8.63 2.82
CA LEU A 107 -16.98 7.26 2.43
C LEU A 107 -18.14 6.32 2.72
N LYS A 108 -18.40 5.39 1.79
CA LYS A 108 -19.46 4.39 1.86
C LYS A 108 -18.93 3.03 1.45
N ILE A 109 -19.58 1.96 1.92
CA ILE A 109 -19.38 0.62 1.37
C ILE A 109 -19.63 0.68 -0.14
N ASP A 110 -18.87 -0.09 -0.90
CA ASP A 110 -18.84 -0.14 -2.36
C ASP A 110 -18.21 1.05 -3.08
N ASP A 111 -17.80 2.11 -2.37
CA ASP A 111 -17.00 3.18 -2.98
C ASP A 111 -15.70 2.63 -3.55
N LYS A 112 -15.35 3.08 -4.76
CA LYS A 112 -13.99 2.95 -5.30
C LYS A 112 -13.18 4.17 -4.87
N VAL A 113 -12.07 3.94 -4.17
CA VAL A 113 -11.20 4.98 -3.63
C VAL A 113 -9.75 4.69 -3.97
N TYR A 114 -8.96 5.74 -4.06
CA TYR A 114 -7.51 5.61 -4.18
C TYR A 114 -6.89 5.48 -2.80
N THR A 115 -6.09 4.44 -2.62
CA THR A 115 -5.21 4.28 -1.47
C THR A 115 -3.84 4.80 -1.85
N LEU A 116 -3.23 5.58 -0.95
CA LEU A 116 -1.92 6.17 -1.16
C LEU A 116 -0.97 5.75 -0.06
N ILE A 117 0.23 5.29 -0.43
CA ILE A 117 1.26 4.84 0.49
C ILE A 117 2.59 5.44 0.04
N LYS A 118 3.32 6.06 0.97
CA LYS A 118 4.69 6.53 0.68
C LYS A 118 5.62 5.33 0.54
N ALA A 119 6.59 5.38 -0.36
CA ALA A 119 7.51 4.25 -0.57
C ALA A 119 8.25 3.80 0.70
N SER A 120 8.48 4.70 1.66
CA SER A 120 9.11 4.39 2.95
C SER A 120 8.21 3.63 3.93
N ASP A 121 6.90 3.56 3.69
CA ASP A 121 5.92 2.93 4.59
C ASP A 121 5.52 1.52 4.12
N LEU A 122 5.90 1.13 2.91
CA LEU A 122 5.76 -0.22 2.40
C LEU A 122 6.99 -1.05 2.83
N SER A 123 6.80 -2.31 3.18
CA SER A 123 7.89 -3.19 3.63
C SER A 123 7.69 -4.61 3.12
N ILE A 124 8.79 -5.33 2.92
CA ILE A 124 8.76 -6.78 2.69
C ILE A 124 8.59 -7.47 4.05
N LEU A 125 7.50 -8.19 4.24
CA LEU A 125 7.24 -9.01 5.43
C LEU A 125 8.07 -10.30 5.40
N LYS A 126 8.04 -11.00 4.26
CA LYS A 126 8.81 -12.23 4.04
C LYS A 126 8.99 -12.52 2.56
N VAL A 127 10.05 -13.28 2.27
CA VAL A 127 10.24 -13.92 0.96
C VAL A 127 9.37 -15.18 0.92
N LEU A 128 8.70 -15.39 -0.21
CA LEU A 128 7.91 -16.59 -0.46
C LEU A 128 8.78 -17.51 -1.32
N ASN A 129 9.13 -18.67 -0.75
CA ASN A 129 9.77 -19.74 -1.49
C ASN A 129 8.62 -20.54 -2.12
N ASP A 130 8.40 -20.35 -3.42
CA ASP A 130 7.61 -21.29 -4.22
C ASP A 130 8.37 -22.62 -4.35
#